data_AF-A0A0G2AI04-F1
#
_entry.id   AF-A0A0G2AI04-F1
#
_cell.length_a   1.000
_cell.length_b   1.000
_cell.length_c   1.000
_cell.angle_alpha   90.00
_cell.angle_beta   90.00
_cell.angle_gamma   90.00
#
_symmetry.space_group_name_H-M   'P 1'
#
loop_
_entity.id
_entity.type
_entity.pdbx_description
1 polymer ?
#
loop_
_entity_poly.entity_id
_entity_poly.type
_entity_poly.pdbx_seq_one_letter_code
_entity_poly.pdbx_strand_id
1 'polypeptide(L)' 'IVEVFLMSEGSELDTIPDSKDFDISVKVSEFKELKGQIYACESCLKVRGKSESKVCPVSTMSGLLKMVENSDKVLVFG' A
#
# COMPACT_ATOMS: atom_id res chain seq x y z
N ILE A 1 13.55 7.58 3.47
CA ILE A 1 12.55 6.53 3.77
C ILE A 1 11.76 6.33 2.50
N VAL A 2 11.35 5.11 2.16
CA VAL A 2 10.54 4.84 0.97
C VAL A 2 9.12 4.55 1.41
N GLU A 3 8.17 5.24 0.80
CA GLU A 3 6.74 5.12 1.10
C GLU A 3 6.00 4.63 -0.15
N VAL A 4 5.07 3.70 0.04
CA VAL A 4 4.19 3.17 -1.00
C VAL A 4 2.75 3.46 -0.58
N PHE A 5 1.96 4.01 -1.49
CA PHE A 5 0.55 4.26 -1.27
C PHE A 5 -0.28 3.50 -2.30
N LEU A 6 -1.08 2.56 -1.81
CA LEU A 6 -1.86 1.64 -2.61
C LEU A 6 -3.26 2.21 -2.84
N MET A 7 -3.56 2.46 -4.11
CA MET A 7 -4.86 2.97 -4.57
C MET A 7 -5.60 1.92 -5.39
N SER A 8 -6.89 2.13 -5.62
CA SER A 8 -7.74 1.26 -6.43
C SER A 8 -7.57 -0.22 -6.04
N GLU A 9 -7.38 -1.13 -6.99
CA GLU A 9 -7.23 -2.58 -6.77
C GLU A 9 -5.98 -2.89 -5.93
N GLY A 10 -4.93 -2.07 -6.04
CA GLY A 10 -3.72 -2.20 -5.23
C GLY A 10 -3.99 -2.10 -3.72
N SER A 11 -5.08 -1.44 -3.31
CA SER A 11 -5.47 -1.34 -1.89
C SER A 11 -5.85 -2.68 -1.26
N GLU A 12 -6.11 -3.70 -2.08
CA GLU A 12 -6.57 -5.03 -1.66
C GLU A 12 -5.43 -6.05 -1.59
N LEU A 13 -4.20 -5.57 -1.37
CA LEU A 13 -2.98 -6.36 -1.24
C LEU A 13 -3.13 -7.57 -0.30
N ASP A 14 -3.91 -7.43 0.77
CA ASP A 14 -4.17 -8.48 1.75
C ASP A 14 -5.05 -9.62 1.25
N THR A 15 -5.67 -9.47 0.09
CA THR A 15 -6.49 -10.51 -0.56
C THR A 15 -5.82 -11.20 -1.73
N ILE A 16 -4.62 -10.74 -2.12
CA ILE A 16 -3.87 -11.36 -3.21
C ILE A 16 -3.07 -12.54 -2.64
N PRO A 17 -3.34 -13.78 -3.06
CA PRO A 17 -2.59 -14.94 -2.59
C PRO A 17 -1.18 -14.94 -3.19
N ASP A 18 -0.24 -15.50 -2.44
CA ASP A 18 1.08 -15.84 -2.98
C ASP A 18 0.95 -16.87 -4.10
N SER A 19 1.86 -16.79 -5.07
CA SER A 19 1.89 -17.66 -6.24
C SER A 19 3.18 -18.46 -6.28
N LYS A 20 3.22 -19.52 -7.10
CA LYS A 20 4.44 -20.32 -7.29
C LYS A 20 5.65 -19.49 -7.76
N ASP A 21 5.39 -18.45 -8.54
CA ASP A 21 6.43 -17.65 -9.19
C ASP A 21 6.77 -16.37 -8.41
N PHE A 22 5.92 -15.98 -7.45
CA PHE A 22 6.07 -14.74 -6.71
C PHE A 22 5.34 -14.76 -5.36
N ASP A 23 6.10 -14.64 -4.28
CA ASP A 23 5.63 -14.54 -2.90
C ASP A 23 5.52 -13.07 -2.48
N ILE A 24 4.30 -12.52 -2.58
CA ILE A 24 3.98 -11.14 -2.25
C ILE A 24 4.17 -10.89 -0.76
N SER A 25 3.73 -11.83 0.08
CA SER A 25 3.81 -11.71 1.54
C SER A 25 5.26 -11.56 2.03
N VAL A 26 6.19 -12.29 1.43
CA VAL A 26 7.63 -12.21 1.70
C VAL A 26 8.16 -10.82 1.30
N LYS A 27 7.82 -10.33 0.10
CA LYS A 27 8.27 -9.01 -0.37
C LYS A 27 7.72 -7.86 0.46
N VAL A 28 6.48 -7.96 0.91
CA VAL A 28 5.89 -6.97 1.83
C VAL A 28 6.63 -6.99 3.18
N SER A 29 7.02 -8.16 3.67
CA SER A 29 7.75 -8.32 4.92
C SER A 29 9.17 -7.76 4.81
N GLU A 30 9.92 -8.15 3.77
CA GLU A 30 11.26 -7.61 3.46
C GLU A 30 11.23 -6.08 3.35
N PHE A 31 10.22 -5.52 2.66
CA PHE A 31 10.09 -4.07 2.51
C PHE A 31 9.93 -3.34 3.85
N LYS A 32 9.13 -3.91 4.77
CA LYS A 32 8.95 -3.36 6.12
C LYS A 32 10.22 -3.50 6.98
N GLU A 33 10.94 -4.61 6.87
CA GLU A 33 12.22 -4.81 7.57
C GLU A 33 13.28 -3.78 7.14
N LEU A 34 13.25 -3.38 5.86
CA LEU A 34 14.06 -2.29 5.31
C LEU A 34 13.54 -0.88 5.66
N LYS A 35 12.61 -0.77 6.62
CA LYS A 35 11.97 0.48 7.09
C LYS A 35 11.12 1.18 6.02
N GLY A 36 10.70 0.44 5.00
CA GLY A 36 9.70 0.89 4.04
C GLY A 36 8.31 0.95 4.67
N GLN A 37 7.49 1.90 4.23
CA GLN A 37 6.13 2.08 4.73
C GLN A 37 5.13 1.86 3.60
N ILE A 38 4.08 1.10 3.86
CA ILE A 38 3.03 0.81 2.89
C ILE A 38 1.70 1.26 3.49
N TYR A 39 0.93 2.02 2.73
CA TYR A 39 -0.37 2.55 3.12
C TYR A 39 -1.44 2.09 2.14
N ALA A 40 -2.63 1.74 2.64
CA ALA A 40 -3.81 1.47 1.81
C ALA A 40 -4.76 2.66 1.79
N CYS A 41 -5.30 3.00 0.62
CA CYS A 41 -6.31 4.03 0.48
C CYS A 41 -7.63 3.61 1.16
N GLU A 42 -8.00 4.34 2.22
CA GLU A 42 -9.21 4.05 3.00
C GLU A 42 -10.49 4.10 2.14
N SER A 43 -10.65 5.13 1.32
CA SER A 43 -11.84 5.28 0.48
C SER A 43 -11.96 4.17 -0.56
N CYS A 44 -10.84 3.70 -1.12
CA CYS A 44 -10.83 2.57 -2.07
C CYS A 44 -11.32 1.26 -1.42
N LEU A 45 -10.96 1.02 -0.16
CA LEU A 45 -11.45 -0.13 0.59
C LEU A 45 -12.95 0.00 0.89
N LYS A 46 -13.38 1.17 1.37
CA LYS A 46 -14.79 1.43 1.73
C LYS A 46 -15.75 1.24 0.56
N VAL A 47 -15.40 1.75 -0.62
CA VAL A 47 -16.22 1.58 -1.84
C VAL A 47 -16.41 0.11 -2.21
N ARG A 48 -15.48 -0.76 -1.82
CA ARG A 48 -15.52 -2.20 -2.04
C ARG A 48 -16.08 -3.00 -0.85
N GLY A 49 -16.67 -2.31 0.13
CA GLY A 49 -17.24 -2.94 1.32
C GLY A 49 -16.19 -3.50 2.30
N LYS A 50 -14.92 -3.08 2.19
CA LYS A 50 -13.84 -3.44 3.11
C LYS A 50 -13.61 -2.28 4.08
N SER A 51 -13.59 -2.54 5.38
CA SER A 51 -13.38 -1.51 6.39
C SER A 51 -11.90 -1.25 6.67
N GLU A 52 -11.04 -2.25 6.51
CA GLU A 52 -9.63 -2.21 6.91
C GLU A 52 -8.76 -3.11 6.00
N SER A 53 -7.46 -2.83 5.95
CA SER A 53 -6.45 -3.74 5.39
C SER A 53 -5.81 -4.54 6.53
N LYS A 54 -5.70 -5.87 6.37
CA LYS A 54 -5.06 -6.72 7.38
C LYS A 54 -3.53 -6.62 7.38
N VAL A 55 -2.95 -6.08 6.31
CA VAL A 55 -1.51 -6.14 6.05
C VAL A 55 -0.84 -4.78 6.21
N CYS A 56 -1.56 -3.67 5.98
CA CYS A 56 -0.98 -2.33 6.04
C CYS A 56 -1.94 -1.31 6.67
N PRO A 57 -1.42 -0.27 7.34
CA PRO A 57 -2.25 0.81 7.86
C PRO A 57 -3.01 1.52 6.73
N VAL A 58 -4.24 1.92 7.02
CA VAL A 58 -5.03 2.75 6.11
C VAL A 58 -4.62 4.21 6.20
N SER A 59 -4.71 4.93 5.08
CA SER A 59 -4.41 6.35 4.99
C SER A 59 -5.43 7.07 4.09
N THR A 60 -5.49 8.39 4.24
CA THR A 60 -6.43 9.26 3.53
C THR A 60 -5.76 9.91 2.31
N MET A 61 -6.56 10.57 1.47
CA MET A 61 -6.03 11.38 0.35
C MET A 61 -5.16 12.53 0.82
N SER A 62 -5.44 13.13 1.98
CA SER A 62 -4.54 14.12 2.58
C SER A 62 -3.20 13.49 2.99
N GLY A 63 -3.20 12.23 3.42
CA GLY A 63 -1.99 11.46 3.69
C GLY A 63 -1.15 11.21 2.43
N LEU A 64 -1.81 10.86 1.31
CA LEU A 64 -1.16 10.74 0.00
C LEU A 64 -0.53 12.07 -0.44
N LEU A 65 -1.28 13.17 -0.37
CA LEU A 65 -0.76 14.50 -0.74
C LEU A 65 0.48 14.84 0.07
N LYS A 66 0.44 14.64 1.39
CA LYS A 66 1.58 14.88 2.27
C LYS A 66 2.79 14.01 1.94
N MET A 67 2.57 12.74 1.59
CA MET A 67 3.66 11.84 1.15
C MET A 67 4.29 12.34 -0.15
N VAL A 68 3.49 12.80 -1.11
CA VAL A 68 3.97 13.39 -2.37
C VAL A 68 4.77 14.68 -2.10
N GLU A 69 4.26 15.58 -1.26
CA GLU A 69 4.94 16.84 -0.93
C GLU A 69 6.28 16.65 -0.22
N ASN A 70 6.41 15.61 0.60
CA ASN A 70 7.65 15.30 1.34
C ASN A 70 8.63 14.43 0.56
N SER A 71 8.25 13.94 -0.62
CA SER A 71 9.08 13.03 -1.42
C SER A 71 9.97 13.79 -2.38
N ASP A 72 11.27 13.46 -2.39
CA ASP A 72 12.21 13.99 -3.41
C ASP A 72 11.84 13.53 -4.83
N LYS A 73 11.24 12.34 -4.94
CA LYS A 73 10.83 11.70 -6.19
C LYS A 73 9.58 10.85 -5.98
N VAL A 74 8.69 10.87 -6.96
CA VAL A 74 7.45 10.08 -6.97
C VAL A 74 7.44 9.19 -8.21
N LEU A 75 7.15 7.92 -8.01
CA LEU A 75 6.95 6.93 -9.07
C LEU A 75 5.50 6.44 -9.00
N VAL A 76 4.84 6.37 -10.16
CA VAL A 76 3.46 5.88 -10.27
C VAL A 76 3.46 4.65 -11.18
N PHE A 77 2.84 3.58 -10.70
CA PHE A 77 2.62 2.34 -11.43
C PHE A 77 1.11 2.19 -11.65
N GLY A 78 0.71 1.93 -12.89
CA GLY A 78 -0.68 1.81 -13.31
C GLY A 78 -0.88 0.61 -14.22
#